data_AF-A0A5S5CWB6-F1
#
_entry.id   AF-A0A5S5CWB6-F1
#
_cell.length_a   1.000
_cell.length_b   1.000
_cell.length_c   1.000
_cell.angle_alpha   90.00
_cell.angle_beta   90.00
_cell.angle_gamma   90.00
#
_symmetry.space_group_name_H-M   'P 1'
#
loop_
_entity.id
_entity.type
_entity.pdbx_description
1 polymer ?
#
loop_
_entity_poly.entity_id
_entity_poly.type
_entity_poly.pdbx_seq_one_letter_code
_entity_poly.pdbx_strand_id
1 'polypeptide(L)'
;MLRTLTLRLAVVAFALVPLLLAADPASAAWATKGAGPARAQAVVIPQTATPAATKATPAPQYLPVYTLTWTTTKHSGGRGVIGYQVRRTQWQGSGLVVTSGTCAGTTVDGMPNVFVPSDPDAPTQSCTDLDAYTSGTVSYTVTPVMGRWTGPTSTSSPSYS
;
A
#
# COMPACT_ATOMS: atom_id res chain seq x y z
N MET A 1 -36.16 73.53 -7.90
CA MET A 1 -35.70 72.70 -6.76
C MET A 1 -35.55 71.20 -7.08
N LEU A 2 -35.95 70.69 -8.26
CA LEU A 2 -35.91 69.25 -8.59
C LEU A 2 -34.57 68.77 -9.21
N ARG A 3 -33.71 69.69 -9.69
CA ARG A 3 -32.42 69.36 -10.34
C ARG A 3 -31.27 69.04 -9.36
N THR A 4 -31.38 69.46 -8.11
CA THR A 4 -30.35 69.23 -7.08
C THR A 4 -30.48 67.86 -6.40
N LEU A 5 -31.66 67.23 -6.49
CA LEU A 5 -31.91 65.90 -5.90
C LEU A 5 -31.29 64.78 -6.74
N THR A 6 -31.37 64.88 -8.06
CA THR A 6 -30.82 63.90 -9.02
C THR A 6 -29.30 63.85 -9.01
N LEU A 7 -28.62 64.98 -8.79
CA LEU A 7 -27.15 65.03 -8.70
C LEU A 7 -26.64 64.35 -7.42
N ARG A 8 -27.36 64.46 -6.30
CA ARG A 8 -27.00 63.80 -5.04
C ARG A 8 -27.19 62.28 -5.09
N LEU A 9 -28.25 61.79 -5.74
CA LEU A 9 -28.44 60.35 -5.96
C LEU A 9 -27.37 59.75 -6.89
N ALA A 10 -26.95 60.48 -7.93
CA ALA A 10 -25.91 60.02 -8.85
C ALA A 10 -24.53 59.88 -8.16
N VAL A 11 -24.18 60.80 -7.26
CA VAL A 11 -22.92 60.75 -6.50
C VAL A 11 -22.93 59.61 -5.47
N VAL A 12 -24.07 59.35 -4.81
CA VAL A 12 -24.21 58.21 -3.88
C VAL A 12 -24.14 56.88 -4.63
N ALA A 13 -24.75 56.78 -5.81
CA ALA A 13 -24.66 55.58 -6.65
C ALA A 13 -23.21 55.34 -7.13
N PHE A 14 -22.49 56.36 -7.57
CA PHE A 14 -21.09 56.22 -8.02
C PHE A 14 -20.11 55.89 -6.88
N ALA A 15 -20.40 56.30 -5.64
CA ALA A 15 -19.59 55.97 -4.47
C ALA A 15 -19.84 54.55 -3.94
N LEU A 16 -21.05 53.99 -4.17
CA LEU A 16 -21.41 52.63 -3.73
C LEU A 16 -20.99 51.53 -4.72
N VAL A 17 -20.86 51.85 -6.01
CA VAL A 17 -20.41 50.90 -7.05
C VAL A 17 -19.04 50.30 -6.75
N PRO A 18 -17.96 51.04 -6.38
CA PRO A 18 -16.68 50.42 -6.01
C PRO A 18 -16.73 49.66 -4.67
N LEU A 19 -17.70 49.93 -3.79
CA LEU A 19 -17.93 49.16 -2.56
C LEU A 19 -18.63 47.83 -2.83
N LEU A 20 -19.48 47.76 -3.87
CA LEU A 20 -20.17 46.54 -4.31
C LEU A 20 -19.34 45.71 -5.31
N LEU A 21 -18.38 46.33 -6.00
CA LEU A 21 -17.41 45.68 -6.92
C LEU A 21 -16.07 45.35 -6.25
N ALA A 22 -15.92 45.63 -4.95
CA ALA A 22 -14.94 44.94 -4.14
C ALA A 22 -15.40 43.48 -4.03
N ALA A 23 -15.12 42.72 -5.10
CA ALA A 23 -15.26 41.28 -5.12
C ALA A 23 -14.63 40.75 -3.83
N ASP A 24 -15.46 40.13 -3.00
CA ASP A 24 -15.00 39.42 -1.82
C ASP A 24 -13.77 38.59 -2.23
N PRO A 25 -12.61 38.72 -1.57
CA PRO A 25 -11.50 37.80 -1.78
C PRO A 25 -11.90 36.35 -1.46
N ALA A 26 -13.09 36.12 -0.87
CA ALA A 26 -13.70 34.81 -0.71
C ALA A 26 -14.08 34.12 -2.05
N SER A 27 -14.16 34.87 -3.16
CA SER A 27 -14.40 34.30 -4.50
C SER A 27 -13.12 34.11 -5.32
N ALA A 28 -11.94 34.32 -4.74
CA ALA A 28 -10.65 34.03 -5.38
C ALA A 28 -9.73 33.19 -4.48
N ALA A 29 -10.32 32.32 -3.64
CA ALA A 29 -9.60 31.39 -2.78
C ALA A 29 -9.69 29.93 -3.24
N TRP A 30 -10.13 29.66 -4.48
CA TRP A 30 -9.96 28.34 -5.07
C TRP A 30 -8.48 28.17 -5.41
N ALA A 31 -7.79 27.33 -4.65
CA ALA A 31 -6.38 26.96 -4.80
C ALA A 31 -5.34 27.83 -4.06
N THR A 32 -5.51 27.98 -2.74
CA THR A 32 -4.33 27.90 -1.85
C THR A 32 -4.21 26.47 -1.32
N LYS A 33 -3.19 25.78 -1.84
CA LYS A 33 -2.50 24.58 -1.31
C LYS A 33 -3.25 23.86 -0.17
N GLY A 34 -3.97 22.78 -0.52
CA GLY A 34 -4.87 22.03 0.34
C GLY A 34 -4.38 21.85 1.78
N ALA A 35 -5.02 22.59 2.69
CA ALA A 35 -5.04 22.38 4.13
C ALA A 35 -6.49 22.19 4.62
N GLY A 36 -7.33 21.56 3.79
CA GLY A 36 -8.52 20.88 4.33
C GLY A 36 -8.06 19.73 5.24
N PRO A 37 -8.91 19.18 6.12
CA PRO A 37 -8.53 18.06 6.98
C PRO A 37 -8.42 16.74 6.19
N ALA A 38 -7.82 16.75 5.00
CA ALA A 38 -7.04 15.61 4.56
C ALA A 38 -5.75 15.64 5.38
N ARG A 39 -5.83 15.21 6.65
CA ARG A 39 -4.66 14.62 7.29
C ARG A 39 -4.33 13.44 6.39
N ALA A 40 -3.36 13.62 5.50
CA ALA A 40 -2.60 12.53 4.94
C ALA A 40 -1.91 11.87 6.14
N GLN A 41 -2.66 11.06 6.89
CA GLN A 41 -2.08 10.05 7.73
C GLN A 41 -1.39 9.15 6.73
N ALA A 42 -0.08 9.35 6.56
CA ALA A 42 0.75 8.38 5.90
C ALA A 42 0.48 7.05 6.61
N VAL A 43 -0.21 6.16 5.92
CA VAL A 43 -0.54 4.83 6.41
C VAL A 43 0.80 4.11 6.53
N VAL A 44 1.30 4.01 7.76
CA VAL A 44 2.52 3.25 8.05
C VAL A 44 2.15 1.78 7.98
N ILE A 45 2.68 1.09 6.97
CA ILE A 45 2.61 -0.36 6.87
C ILE A 45 3.77 -0.89 7.73
N PRO A 46 3.52 -1.60 8.84
CA PRO A 46 4.60 -2.14 9.65
C PRO A 46 5.35 -3.24 8.90
N GLN A 47 6.59 -3.47 9.29
CA GLN A 47 7.39 -4.57 8.75
C GLN A 47 6.75 -5.92 9.11
N THR A 48 6.73 -6.84 8.16
CA THR A 48 6.30 -8.23 8.42
C THR A 48 7.34 -8.97 9.26
N ALA A 49 6.88 -9.85 10.15
CA ALA A 49 7.76 -10.73 10.91
C ALA A 49 8.57 -11.63 9.97
N THR A 50 9.72 -12.10 10.45
CA THR A 50 10.55 -13.08 9.72
C THR A 50 9.72 -14.32 9.38
N PRO A 51 9.62 -14.71 8.10
CA PRO A 51 8.92 -15.93 7.73
C PRO A 51 9.70 -17.16 8.19
N ALA A 52 8.98 -18.22 8.51
CA ALA A 52 9.50 -19.56 8.67
C ALA A 52 9.05 -20.42 7.49
N ALA A 53 9.83 -21.43 7.13
CA ALA A 53 9.45 -22.43 6.14
C ALA A 53 9.69 -23.85 6.65
N THR A 54 8.87 -24.79 6.18
CA THR A 54 9.03 -26.22 6.43
C THR A 54 8.99 -26.97 5.12
N LYS A 55 9.94 -27.87 4.91
CA LYS A 55 9.97 -28.75 3.73
C LYS A 55 8.96 -29.89 3.92
N ALA A 56 8.08 -30.10 2.93
CA ALA A 56 7.12 -31.19 2.96
C ALA A 56 7.84 -32.54 2.87
N THR A 57 7.41 -33.50 3.70
CA THR A 57 7.93 -34.86 3.75
C THR A 57 6.78 -35.88 3.70
N PRO A 58 6.82 -36.88 2.80
CA PRO A 58 7.76 -37.04 1.70
C PRO A 58 7.59 -35.95 0.63
N ALA A 59 8.67 -35.59 -0.06
CA ALA A 59 8.59 -34.64 -1.17
C ALA A 59 7.77 -35.28 -2.31
N PRO A 60 6.63 -34.71 -2.72
CA PRO A 60 5.90 -35.22 -3.86
C PRO A 60 6.77 -35.07 -5.12
N GLN A 61 7.05 -36.19 -5.80
CA GLN A 61 7.67 -36.20 -7.13
C GLN A 61 9.09 -35.59 -7.23
N TYR A 62 9.99 -35.88 -6.30
CA TYR A 62 11.42 -35.50 -6.33
C TYR A 62 11.73 -33.99 -6.24
N LEU A 63 10.71 -33.14 -6.09
CA LEU A 63 10.86 -31.69 -6.02
C LEU A 63 10.55 -31.20 -4.60
N PRO A 64 11.42 -30.39 -3.98
CA PRO A 64 11.17 -29.89 -2.64
C PRO A 64 9.97 -28.94 -2.67
N VAL A 65 9.00 -29.17 -1.78
CA VAL A 65 7.89 -28.26 -1.53
C VAL A 65 8.12 -27.59 -0.19
N TYR A 66 8.07 -26.26 -0.15
CA TYR A 66 8.20 -25.50 1.08
C TYR A 66 6.86 -24.88 1.46
N THR A 67 6.40 -25.15 2.68
CA THR A 67 5.28 -24.42 3.28
C THR A 67 5.84 -23.27 4.09
N LEU A 68 5.55 -22.05 3.68
CA LEU A 68 5.95 -20.82 4.36
C LEU A 68 4.86 -20.39 5.34
N THR A 69 5.25 -19.82 6.47
CA THR A 69 4.36 -19.27 7.48
C THR A 69 4.94 -18.00 8.08
N TRP A 70 4.11 -16.99 8.31
CA TRP A 70 4.50 -15.75 9.00
C TRP A 70 3.33 -15.12 9.76
N THR A 71 3.62 -14.24 10.72
CA THR A 71 2.58 -13.48 11.45
C THR A 71 1.98 -12.41 10.55
N THR A 72 0.65 -12.28 10.59
CA THR A 72 -0.08 -11.28 9.79
C THR A 72 0.32 -9.87 10.17
N THR A 73 0.78 -9.12 9.18
CA THR A 73 0.97 -7.67 9.29
C THR A 73 -0.37 -6.96 9.35
N LYS A 74 -0.60 -6.22 10.45
CA LYS A 74 -1.79 -5.38 10.63
C LYS A 74 -1.44 -3.92 10.46
N HIS A 75 -2.29 -3.18 9.76
CA HIS A 75 -2.20 -1.74 9.66
C HIS A 75 -2.61 -1.05 10.97
N SER A 76 -2.30 0.25 11.13
CA SER A 76 -2.57 1.07 12.33
C SER A 76 -4.05 1.14 12.77
N GLY A 77 -4.98 0.62 11.94
CA GLY A 77 -6.39 0.41 12.29
C GLY A 77 -6.78 -1.04 12.63
N GLY A 78 -5.82 -1.94 12.84
CA GLY A 78 -6.04 -3.34 13.25
C GLY A 78 -6.44 -4.31 12.12
N ARG A 79 -6.68 -3.81 10.90
CA ARG A 79 -6.98 -4.63 9.71
C ARG A 79 -5.72 -5.25 9.13
N GLY A 80 -5.82 -6.48 8.63
CA GLY A 80 -4.78 -7.11 7.82
C GLY A 80 -4.42 -6.28 6.57
N VAL A 81 -3.20 -6.48 6.08
CA VAL A 81 -2.81 -6.00 4.74
C VAL A 81 -3.53 -6.82 3.65
N ILE A 82 -3.62 -6.29 2.42
CA ILE A 82 -4.38 -6.96 1.35
C ILE A 82 -3.61 -8.13 0.71
N GLY A 83 -2.30 -8.19 0.95
CA GLY A 83 -1.46 -9.24 0.42
C GLY A 83 0.01 -9.06 0.74
N TYR A 84 0.83 -9.89 0.11
CA TYR A 84 2.26 -9.95 0.33
C TYR A 84 3.01 -10.23 -0.98
N GLN A 85 4.19 -9.63 -1.17
CA GLN A 85 5.15 -10.11 -2.15
C GLN A 85 6.10 -11.09 -1.47
N VAL A 86 6.13 -12.32 -1.96
CA VAL A 86 6.99 -13.40 -1.45
C VAL A 86 8.19 -13.53 -2.37
N ARG A 87 9.39 -13.43 -1.80
CA ARG A 87 10.65 -13.60 -2.51
C ARG A 87 11.45 -14.73 -1.91
N ARG A 88 12.08 -15.51 -2.78
CA ARG A 88 13.00 -16.59 -2.45
C ARG A 88 14.41 -16.19 -2.83
N THR A 89 15.36 -16.35 -1.93
CA THR A 89 16.79 -16.21 -2.20
C THR A 89 17.42 -17.60 -2.24
N GLN A 90 18.21 -17.86 -3.27
CA GLN A 90 18.90 -19.14 -3.48
C GLN A 90 20.40 -19.00 -3.15
N TRP A 91 21.09 -20.12 -2.96
CA TRP A 91 22.55 -20.13 -2.91
C TRP A 91 23.12 -19.43 -4.16
N GLN A 92 23.94 -18.39 -3.96
CA GLN A 92 24.39 -17.32 -4.90
C GLN A 92 23.70 -15.95 -4.76
N GLY A 93 22.68 -15.82 -3.90
CA GLY A 93 22.23 -14.53 -3.36
C GLY A 93 21.24 -13.74 -4.22
N SER A 94 20.80 -14.25 -5.37
CA SER A 94 19.75 -13.61 -6.14
C SER A 94 18.38 -13.85 -5.50
N GLY A 95 17.70 -12.77 -5.13
CA GLY A 95 16.32 -12.80 -4.65
C GLY A 95 15.34 -12.85 -5.83
N LEU A 96 14.72 -14.01 -6.04
CA LEU A 96 13.74 -14.29 -7.08
C LEU A 96 12.32 -14.16 -6.54
N VAL A 97 11.38 -13.79 -7.40
CA VAL A 97 9.95 -13.90 -7.10
C VAL A 97 9.56 -15.37 -7.17
N VAL A 98 8.71 -15.83 -6.25
CA VAL A 98 8.16 -17.19 -6.30
C VAL A 98 7.11 -17.26 -7.42
N THR A 99 7.25 -18.20 -8.35
CA THR A 99 6.42 -18.29 -9.57
C THR A 99 5.52 -19.52 -9.63
N SER A 100 5.61 -20.42 -8.65
CA SER A 100 4.73 -21.58 -8.55
C SER A 100 4.22 -21.82 -7.12
N GLY A 101 3.23 -22.72 -6.99
CA GLY A 101 2.54 -22.95 -5.73
C GLY A 101 1.56 -21.83 -5.38
N THR A 102 1.06 -21.84 -4.14
CA THR A 102 0.13 -20.80 -3.69
C THR A 102 0.83 -19.50 -3.31
N CYS A 103 2.16 -19.51 -3.14
CA CYS A 103 2.95 -18.30 -2.97
C CYS A 103 3.09 -17.50 -4.28
N ALA A 104 2.80 -18.11 -5.44
CA ALA A 104 2.76 -17.42 -6.71
C ALA A 104 1.71 -16.30 -6.66
N GLY A 105 2.18 -15.06 -6.66
CA GLY A 105 1.31 -13.91 -6.52
C GLY A 105 0.57 -13.58 -7.83
N THR A 106 -0.58 -12.91 -7.69
CA THR A 106 -1.35 -12.36 -8.82
C THR A 106 -1.10 -10.85 -8.97
N THR A 107 -1.73 -10.24 -9.96
CA THR A 107 -1.77 -8.77 -10.06
C THR A 107 -2.97 -8.22 -9.28
N VAL A 108 -2.70 -7.35 -8.30
CA VAL A 108 -3.72 -6.67 -7.49
C VAL A 108 -3.51 -5.16 -7.61
N ASP A 109 -4.53 -4.41 -8.03
CA ASP A 109 -4.45 -2.95 -8.23
C ASP A 109 -3.26 -2.50 -9.13
N GLY A 110 -2.88 -3.34 -10.08
CA GLY A 110 -1.73 -3.14 -10.97
C GLY A 110 -0.37 -3.45 -10.34
N MET A 111 -0.34 -3.95 -9.10
CA MET A 111 0.86 -4.47 -8.45
C MET A 111 1.02 -5.97 -8.77
N PRO A 112 2.10 -6.39 -9.44
CA PRO A 112 2.33 -7.79 -9.75
C PRO A 112 2.84 -8.58 -8.54
N ASN A 113 2.72 -9.91 -8.63
CA ASN A 113 3.30 -10.87 -7.69
C ASN A 113 2.82 -10.70 -6.24
N VAL A 114 1.54 -10.34 -6.06
CA VAL A 114 0.89 -10.22 -4.76
C VAL A 114 0.21 -11.54 -4.41
N PHE A 115 0.74 -12.24 -3.42
CA PHE A 115 0.02 -13.30 -2.72
C PHE A 115 -1.14 -12.68 -1.94
N VAL A 116 -2.37 -13.15 -2.19
CA VAL A 116 -3.58 -12.69 -1.50
C VAL A 116 -4.02 -13.80 -0.53
N PRO A 117 -3.95 -13.54 0.80
CA PRO A 117 -4.53 -14.43 1.80
C PRO A 117 -5.98 -14.79 1.52
N SER A 118 -6.36 -16.05 1.77
CA SER A 118 -7.77 -16.44 1.82
C SER A 118 -8.50 -15.81 3.01
N ASP A 119 -7.77 -15.60 4.12
CA ASP A 119 -8.21 -14.86 5.29
C ASP A 119 -7.14 -13.81 5.68
N PRO A 120 -7.30 -12.53 5.30
CA PRO A 120 -6.34 -11.48 5.62
C PRO A 120 -6.30 -11.12 7.11
N ASP A 121 -7.30 -11.53 7.90
CA ASP A 121 -7.38 -11.22 9.34
C ASP A 121 -6.92 -12.38 10.24
N ALA A 122 -6.62 -13.55 9.66
CA ALA A 122 -5.99 -14.67 10.35
C ALA A 122 -4.75 -14.21 11.13
N PRO A 123 -4.41 -14.81 12.29
CA PRO A 123 -3.25 -14.41 13.06
C PRO A 123 -1.92 -14.71 12.34
N THR A 124 -1.92 -15.73 11.49
CA THR A 124 -0.79 -16.17 10.68
C THR A 124 -1.24 -16.40 9.24
N GLN A 125 -0.30 -16.20 8.34
CA GLN A 125 -0.46 -16.44 6.90
C GLN A 125 0.41 -17.61 6.48
N SER A 126 -0.02 -18.32 5.45
CA SER A 126 0.74 -19.41 4.89
C SER A 126 0.57 -19.51 3.38
N CYS A 127 1.62 -19.98 2.71
CA CYS A 127 1.59 -20.31 1.30
C CYS A 127 2.59 -21.43 0.99
N THR A 128 2.44 -22.09 -0.16
CA THR A 128 3.34 -23.13 -0.63
C THR A 128 4.17 -22.63 -1.81
N ASP A 129 5.47 -22.87 -1.73
CA ASP A 129 6.41 -22.74 -2.84
C ASP A 129 6.64 -24.14 -3.43
N LEU A 130 6.28 -24.30 -4.70
CA LEU A 130 6.45 -25.55 -5.44
C LEU A 130 7.63 -25.50 -6.40
N ASP A 131 8.43 -24.42 -6.40
CA ASP A 131 9.51 -24.32 -7.36
C ASP A 131 10.58 -25.35 -7.01
N ALA A 132 10.72 -26.27 -7.96
CA ALA A 132 11.67 -27.34 -8.05
C ALA A 132 13.12 -26.84 -8.12
N TYR A 133 13.82 -26.73 -6.99
CA TYR A 133 15.27 -26.60 -7.01
C TYR A 133 15.93 -27.87 -6.48
N THR A 134 16.59 -28.57 -7.39
CA THR A 134 17.23 -29.86 -7.15
C THR A 134 18.52 -29.76 -6.34
N SER A 135 19.03 -28.56 -6.06
CA SER A 135 20.25 -28.37 -5.27
C SER A 135 20.34 -26.97 -4.67
N GLY A 136 20.52 -26.89 -3.35
CA GLY A 136 20.89 -25.65 -2.65
C GLY A 136 20.03 -25.37 -1.43
N THR A 137 20.46 -24.39 -0.63
CA THR A 137 19.65 -23.83 0.44
C THR A 137 18.78 -22.69 -0.09
N VAL A 138 17.58 -22.56 0.47
CA VAL A 138 16.65 -21.47 0.17
C VAL A 138 16.35 -20.66 1.43
N SER A 139 16.15 -19.36 1.26
CA SER A 139 15.62 -18.47 2.31
C SER A 139 14.55 -17.57 1.71
N TYR A 140 13.70 -17.00 2.56
CA TYR A 140 12.52 -16.26 2.13
C TYR A 140 12.43 -14.90 2.80
N THR A 141 11.89 -13.95 2.05
CA THR A 141 11.45 -12.65 2.57
C THR A 141 10.02 -12.37 2.14
N VAL A 142 9.31 -11.63 2.97
CA VAL A 142 7.91 -11.27 2.76
C VAL A 142 7.78 -9.76 2.88
N THR A 143 7.11 -9.14 1.91
CA THR A 143 6.86 -7.69 1.91
C THR A 143 5.35 -7.44 1.92
N PRO A 144 4.80 -6.75 2.92
CA PRO A 144 3.36 -6.50 3.01
C PRO A 144 2.91 -5.51 1.94
N VAL A 145 1.71 -5.71 1.40
CA VAL A 145 1.12 -4.89 0.33
C VAL A 145 -0.20 -4.29 0.80
N MET A 146 -0.37 -2.98 0.61
CA MET A 146 -1.62 -2.26 0.88
C MET A 146 -1.99 -1.38 -0.30
N GLY A 147 -3.05 -1.77 -1.03
CA GLY A 147 -3.41 -1.16 -2.31
C GLY A 147 -2.23 -1.19 -3.28
N ARG A 148 -1.78 0.00 -3.70
CA ARG A 148 -0.65 0.17 -4.63
C ARG A 148 0.70 0.40 -3.93
N TRP A 149 0.77 0.17 -2.62
CA TRP A 149 1.95 0.45 -1.79
C TRP A 149 2.52 -0.83 -1.19
N THR A 150 3.85 -0.88 -1.07
CA THR A 150 4.58 -1.93 -0.37
C THR A 150 5.14 -1.38 0.94
N GLY A 151 5.00 -2.14 2.02
CA GLY A 151 5.68 -1.84 3.28
C GLY A 151 7.14 -2.31 3.29
N PRO A 152 7.81 -2.26 4.45
CA PRO A 152 9.16 -2.78 4.61
C PRO A 152 9.20 -4.30 4.45
N THR A 153 10.23 -4.79 3.75
CA THR A 153 10.51 -6.21 3.61
C THR A 153 10.93 -6.81 4.96
N SER A 154 10.46 -8.02 5.26
CA SER A 154 10.86 -8.77 6.46
C SER A 154 12.36 -9.03 6.50
N THR A 155 12.89 -9.35 7.68
CA THR A 155 14.18 -10.04 7.77
C THR A 155 14.10 -11.37 7.02
N SER A 156 15.22 -11.81 6.45
CA SER A 156 15.32 -13.11 5.78
C SER A 156 15.09 -14.24 6.78
N SER A 157 14.37 -15.28 6.35
CA SER A 157 14.29 -16.54 7.07
C SER A 157 15.67 -17.20 7.23
N PRO A 158 15.80 -18.19 8.13
CA PRO A 158 16.85 -19.19 8.06
C PRO A 158 16.94 -19.84 6.67
N SER A 159 18.08 -20.47 6.41
CA SER A 159 18.28 -21.28 5.21
C SER A 159 17.68 -22.69 5.39
N TYR A 160 16.99 -23.19 4.38
CA TYR A 160 16.35 -24.50 4.36
C TYR A 160 16.90 -25.36 3.22
N SER A 161 17.10 -26.66 3.47
CA SER A 161 17.61 -27.65 2.50
C SER A 161 16.63 -28.80 2.25
#